data_AF-A0A416EBH0-F1
#
_entry.id   AF-A0A416EBH0-F1
#
_cell.length_a   1.000
_cell.length_b   1.000
_cell.length_c   1.000
_cell.angle_alpha   90.00
_cell.angle_beta   90.00
_cell.angle_gamma   90.00
#
_symmetry.space_group_name_H-M   'P 1'
#
loop_
_entity.id
_entity.type
_entity.pdbx_description
1 polymer ?
#
loop_
_entity_poly.entity_id
_entity_poly.type
_entity_poly.pdbx_seq_one_letter_code
_entity_poly.pdbx_strand_id
1 'polypeptide(L)'
;MKTLLMHKDVPVLEVAEDGTCRILEPKLLPVGIRKPDVTLADYYGVWLSNRAIQLGRTNAKLILNSLRLPQTNSIAVCEACHALNLTDCYWIRNEEEALNWHDINLYCNTISKSLAVTALLGESLTEHEKIRTPELTTQGISAKAWIRKENDLYLYKIGRREVPASQILDALGIEHVNYYVVEGEELKEVASDDKQEQIELWNEKVVKSGLITSEERSLVTFEDYKYYCESQGRDPFDEILKLDRTHYLQMQVADYILNNMDRHTGNWGLFMDNRTGALMRLHPLMDHDHAFAKMNKIYSQTTGRHMTLQEAAVIAQSELHLDVSGLFDMEKPELLTQEEWDQVQARGAALQRLVPIYEEFLREGSDVNIEMLEKMDRWTKLLHRKIKVSEFQELSAAETAESIGTGLC
;
A
#
# COMPACT_ATOMS: atom_id res chain seq x y z
N MET A 1 24.10 -27.94 9.95
CA MET A 1 24.90 -26.71 9.86
C MET A 1 24.17 -25.63 10.62
N LYS A 2 24.87 -24.84 11.43
CA LYS A 2 24.29 -23.71 12.18
C LYS A 2 24.05 -22.53 11.25
N THR A 3 22.85 -21.94 11.33
CA THR A 3 22.45 -20.76 10.56
C THR A 3 22.30 -19.56 11.48
N LEU A 4 22.79 -18.40 11.04
CA LEU A 4 22.64 -17.14 11.71
C LEU A 4 21.68 -16.24 10.94
N LEU A 5 20.70 -15.70 11.65
CA LEU A 5 19.96 -14.52 11.22
C LEU A 5 20.72 -13.30 11.68
N MET A 6 21.07 -12.47 10.72
CA MET A 6 21.85 -11.25 10.90
C MET A 6 20.95 -10.04 10.68
N HIS A 7 21.18 -8.98 11.45
CA HIS A 7 20.71 -7.62 11.15
C HIS A 7 21.96 -6.75 10.94
N LYS A 8 22.20 -6.33 9.69
CA LYS A 8 23.51 -5.83 9.26
C LYS A 8 24.63 -6.82 9.71
N ASP A 9 25.63 -6.37 10.45
CA ASP A 9 26.71 -7.22 10.96
C ASP A 9 26.44 -7.83 12.35
N VAL A 10 25.26 -7.58 12.92
CA VAL A 10 24.89 -8.08 14.26
C VAL A 10 24.12 -9.39 14.12
N PRO A 11 24.60 -10.51 14.70
CA PRO A 11 23.79 -11.73 14.77
C PRO A 11 22.66 -11.54 15.78
N VAL A 12 21.40 -11.74 15.37
CA VAL A 12 20.21 -11.50 16.21
C VAL A 12 19.51 -12.79 16.64
N LEU A 13 19.62 -13.85 15.85
CA LEU A 13 19.10 -15.18 16.15
C LEU A 13 20.04 -16.25 15.59
N GLU A 14 20.28 -17.29 16.39
CA GLU A 14 20.98 -18.51 15.97
C GLU A 14 19.98 -19.65 15.85
N VAL A 15 20.03 -20.39 14.75
CA VAL A 15 19.31 -21.65 14.55
C VAL A 15 20.33 -22.78 14.54
N ALA A 16 20.34 -23.57 15.61
CA ALA A 16 21.24 -24.71 15.78
C ALA A 16 20.83 -25.91 14.91
N GLU A 17 21.73 -26.87 14.73
CA GLU A 17 21.48 -28.05 13.90
C GLU A 17 20.36 -28.96 14.43
N ASP A 18 20.17 -28.97 15.75
CA ASP A 18 19.09 -29.69 16.41
C ASP A 18 17.73 -28.97 16.34
N GLY A 19 17.70 -27.80 15.69
CA GLY A 19 16.52 -26.96 15.56
C GLY A 19 16.33 -25.94 16.67
N THR A 20 17.22 -25.88 17.66
CA THR A 20 17.08 -24.91 18.75
C THR A 20 17.31 -23.49 18.22
N CYS A 21 16.34 -22.60 18.46
CA CYS A 21 16.46 -21.17 18.19
C CYS A 21 16.96 -20.44 19.44
N ARG A 22 18.15 -19.82 19.37
CA ARG A 22 18.71 -18.99 20.44
C ARG A 22 18.67 -17.52 20.03
N ILE A 23 17.91 -16.72 20.77
CA ILE A 23 17.88 -15.27 20.60
C ILE A 23 19.20 -14.68 21.09
N LEU A 24 19.83 -13.85 20.26
CA LEU A 24 21.12 -13.22 20.55
C LEU A 24 20.97 -11.72 20.82
N GLU A 25 20.11 -11.04 20.06
CA GLU A 25 19.78 -9.63 20.31
C GLU A 25 18.27 -9.37 20.17
N PRO A 26 17.52 -9.43 21.29
CA PRO A 26 16.06 -9.35 21.28
C PRO A 26 15.48 -8.08 20.65
N LYS A 27 16.12 -6.91 20.81
CA LYS A 27 15.58 -5.64 20.29
C LYS A 27 15.70 -5.53 18.78
N LEU A 28 16.68 -6.22 18.20
CA LEU A 28 16.91 -6.26 16.75
C LEU A 28 16.32 -7.50 16.10
N LEU A 29 15.52 -8.32 16.79
CA LEU A 29 14.78 -9.38 16.10
C LEU A 29 13.76 -8.79 15.10
N PRO A 30 13.50 -9.48 13.97
CA PRO A 30 12.39 -9.12 13.10
C PRO A 30 11.09 -9.05 13.90
N VAL A 31 10.31 -8.00 13.65
CA VAL A 31 9.19 -7.61 14.52
C VAL A 31 8.14 -8.73 14.64
N GLY A 32 7.79 -9.38 13.53
CA GLY A 32 6.82 -10.50 13.52
C GLY A 32 7.22 -11.70 14.40
N ILE A 33 8.50 -11.84 14.75
CA ILE A 33 9.01 -12.90 15.64
C ILE A 33 9.70 -12.34 16.90
N ARG A 34 9.51 -11.05 17.21
CA ARG A 34 10.13 -10.40 18.37
C ARG A 34 9.39 -10.73 19.67
N LYS A 35 9.62 -11.94 20.16
CA LYS A 35 9.02 -12.50 21.39
C LYS A 35 10.07 -13.26 22.23
N PRO A 36 9.79 -13.58 23.51
CA PRO A 36 10.78 -14.21 24.41
C PRO A 36 11.27 -15.59 23.95
N ASP A 37 10.44 -16.30 23.20
CA ASP A 37 10.58 -17.70 22.83
C ASP A 37 10.26 -17.88 21.34
N VAL A 38 11.32 -17.83 20.52
CA VAL A 38 11.25 -18.06 19.07
C VAL A 38 11.36 -19.55 18.80
N THR A 39 10.45 -20.10 18.00
CA THR A 39 10.47 -21.49 17.55
C THR A 39 10.96 -21.61 16.11
N LEU A 40 11.27 -22.83 15.65
CA LEU A 40 11.53 -23.10 14.24
C LEU A 40 10.36 -22.72 13.34
N ALA A 41 9.12 -22.90 13.81
CA ALA A 41 7.93 -22.55 13.04
C ALA A 41 7.84 -21.03 12.83
N ASP A 42 8.24 -20.24 13.83
CA ASP A 42 8.34 -18.78 13.69
C ASP A 42 9.43 -18.40 12.68
N TYR A 43 10.62 -18.97 12.81
CA TYR A 43 11.73 -18.65 11.92
C TYR A 43 11.47 -19.06 10.47
N TYR A 44 11.15 -20.34 10.22
CA TYR A 44 10.97 -20.85 8.85
C TYR A 44 9.60 -20.53 8.27
N GLY A 45 8.54 -20.61 9.08
CA GLY A 45 7.14 -20.52 8.61
C GLY A 45 6.53 -19.12 8.67
N VAL A 46 7.00 -18.24 9.56
CA VAL A 46 6.49 -16.86 9.67
C VAL A 46 7.46 -15.87 9.02
N TRP A 47 8.76 -15.98 9.32
CA TRP A 47 9.72 -14.97 8.87
C TRP A 47 10.36 -15.32 7.51
N LEU A 48 11.01 -16.48 7.38
CA LEU A 48 11.83 -16.78 6.21
C LEU A 48 11.00 -17.09 4.96
N SER A 49 9.97 -17.95 5.06
CA SER A 49 9.16 -18.36 3.90
C SER A 49 8.44 -17.20 3.23
N ASN A 50 8.03 -16.20 4.02
CA ASN A 50 7.28 -15.03 3.55
C ASN A 50 8.15 -13.99 2.82
N ARG A 51 9.47 -14.16 2.84
CA ARG A 51 10.40 -13.29 2.09
C ARG A 51 10.55 -13.67 0.64
N ALA A 52 10.35 -14.94 0.29
CA ALA A 52 10.54 -15.39 -1.08
C ALA A 52 9.50 -14.78 -2.03
N ILE A 53 9.88 -14.64 -3.30
CA ILE A 53 8.98 -14.25 -4.38
C ILE A 53 7.74 -15.16 -4.41
N GLN A 54 6.58 -14.54 -4.51
CA GLN A 54 5.32 -15.24 -4.63
C GLN A 54 5.20 -15.85 -6.04
N LEU A 55 4.88 -17.15 -6.15
CA LEU A 55 4.75 -17.83 -7.45
C LEU A 55 3.63 -17.24 -8.33
N GLY A 56 2.65 -16.57 -7.72
CA GLY A 56 1.59 -15.83 -8.41
C GLY A 56 2.04 -14.52 -9.04
N ARG A 57 3.22 -13.98 -8.68
CA ARG A 57 3.75 -12.75 -9.25
C ARG A 57 4.02 -12.90 -10.74
N THR A 58 3.66 -11.89 -11.52
CA THR A 58 3.96 -11.84 -12.96
C THR A 58 5.45 -12.05 -13.18
N ASN A 59 5.80 -12.93 -14.12
CA ASN A 59 7.17 -13.34 -14.45
C ASN A 59 7.92 -14.15 -13.37
N ALA A 60 7.33 -14.49 -12.22
CA ALA A 60 8.03 -15.26 -11.16
C ALA A 60 8.62 -16.58 -11.65
N LYS A 61 7.87 -17.35 -12.44
CA LYS A 61 8.35 -18.61 -13.04
C LYS A 61 9.53 -18.41 -13.97
N LEU A 62 9.54 -17.31 -14.74
CA LEU A 62 10.65 -16.99 -15.64
C LEU A 62 11.91 -16.67 -14.83
N ILE A 63 11.80 -15.83 -13.79
CA ILE A 63 12.90 -15.48 -12.89
C ILE A 63 13.50 -16.75 -12.25
N LEU A 64 12.65 -17.59 -11.66
CA LEU A 64 13.10 -18.81 -10.96
C LEU A 64 13.74 -19.82 -11.92
N ASN A 65 13.14 -20.05 -13.10
CA ASN A 65 13.70 -20.97 -14.09
C ASN A 65 15.04 -20.47 -14.64
N SER A 66 15.15 -19.17 -14.90
CA SER A 66 16.38 -18.52 -15.35
C SER A 66 17.55 -18.71 -14.38
N LEU A 67 17.25 -18.79 -13.08
CA LEU A 67 18.23 -19.00 -12.01
C LEU A 67 18.34 -20.47 -11.57
N ARG A 68 17.59 -21.38 -12.20
CA ARG A 68 17.47 -22.81 -11.83
C ARG A 68 17.07 -23.01 -10.37
N LEU A 69 16.25 -22.12 -9.84
CA LEU A 69 15.72 -22.19 -8.48
C LEU A 69 14.39 -22.95 -8.44
N PRO A 70 14.11 -23.66 -7.32
CA PRO A 70 12.86 -24.39 -7.17
C PRO A 70 11.65 -23.45 -7.09
N GLN A 71 10.53 -23.84 -7.69
CA GLN A 71 9.28 -23.08 -7.65
C GLN A 71 8.40 -23.40 -6.43
N THR A 72 8.71 -24.47 -5.70
CA THR A 72 7.89 -24.98 -4.57
C THR A 72 8.60 -24.89 -3.23
N ASN A 73 9.87 -24.47 -3.20
CA ASN A 73 10.67 -24.39 -1.97
C ASN A 73 11.16 -22.94 -1.78
N SER A 74 10.37 -22.15 -1.06
CA SER A 74 10.66 -20.74 -0.75
C SER A 74 11.92 -20.58 0.10
N ILE A 75 12.23 -21.54 0.98
CA ILE A 75 13.42 -21.52 1.82
C ILE A 75 14.67 -21.59 0.95
N ALA A 76 14.72 -22.51 -0.02
CA ALA A 76 15.85 -22.63 -0.95
C ALA A 76 16.03 -21.36 -1.80
N VAL A 77 14.95 -20.66 -2.15
CA VAL A 77 15.02 -19.35 -2.84
C VAL A 77 15.65 -18.30 -1.91
N CYS A 78 15.24 -18.24 -0.65
CA CYS A 78 15.81 -17.33 0.33
C CYS A 78 17.30 -17.63 0.58
N GLU A 79 17.67 -18.89 0.77
CA GLU A 79 19.06 -19.32 0.94
C GLU A 79 19.94 -18.90 -0.25
N ALA A 80 19.43 -19.05 -1.49
CA ALA A 80 20.15 -18.66 -2.70
C ALA A 80 20.43 -17.15 -2.81
N CYS A 81 19.72 -16.30 -2.06
CA CYS A 81 19.89 -14.85 -2.04
C CYS A 81 20.17 -14.28 -0.64
N HIS A 82 20.58 -15.12 0.32
CA HIS A 82 20.77 -14.74 1.73
C HIS A 82 19.54 -14.07 2.38
N ALA A 83 18.34 -14.30 1.85
CA ALA A 83 17.09 -13.67 2.25
C ALA A 83 17.13 -12.13 2.21
N LEU A 84 18.06 -11.56 1.44
CA LEU A 84 18.22 -10.11 1.26
C LEU A 84 17.01 -9.53 0.53
N ASN A 85 16.58 -8.35 0.95
CA ASN A 85 15.55 -7.57 0.28
C ASN A 85 15.88 -6.07 0.35
N LEU A 86 14.98 -5.23 -0.16
CA LEU A 86 15.07 -3.77 -0.08
C LEU A 86 14.02 -3.19 0.89
N THR A 87 13.41 -4.00 1.75
CA THR A 87 12.48 -3.52 2.77
C THR A 87 13.13 -3.46 4.14
N ASP A 88 14.22 -4.17 4.36
CA ASP A 88 14.91 -4.24 5.65
C ASP A 88 16.40 -4.60 5.55
N CYS A 89 17.06 -4.67 6.70
CA CYS A 89 18.49 -5.00 6.83
C CYS A 89 18.76 -6.41 7.37
N TYR A 90 17.80 -7.34 7.24
CA TYR A 90 17.99 -8.71 7.67
C TYR A 90 18.54 -9.59 6.55
N TRP A 91 19.37 -10.55 6.92
CA TRP A 91 19.88 -11.57 6.01
C TRP A 91 20.28 -12.84 6.77
N ILE A 92 20.46 -13.93 6.04
CA ILE A 92 20.88 -15.22 6.61
C ILE A 92 22.25 -15.64 6.08
N ARG A 93 23.04 -16.26 6.95
CA ARG A 93 24.27 -16.93 6.56
C ARG A 93 24.56 -18.15 7.41
N ASN A 94 25.36 -19.06 6.87
CA ASN A 94 25.99 -20.09 7.68
C ASN A 94 27.16 -19.50 8.47
N GLU A 95 27.46 -20.10 9.62
CA GLU A 95 28.53 -19.60 10.52
C GLU A 95 29.92 -19.58 9.86
N GLU A 96 30.17 -20.46 8.89
CA GLU A 96 31.44 -20.56 8.17
C GLU A 96 31.63 -19.48 7.08
N GLU A 97 30.57 -18.76 6.72
CA GLU A 97 30.63 -17.75 5.67
C GLU A 97 31.29 -16.46 6.16
N ALA A 98 32.44 -16.12 5.58
CA ALA A 98 33.18 -14.89 5.85
C ALA A 98 32.64 -13.67 5.08
N LEU A 99 31.32 -13.51 5.04
CA LEU A 99 30.63 -12.34 4.46
C LEU A 99 30.23 -11.36 5.57
N ASN A 100 30.26 -10.07 5.25
CA ASN A 100 29.69 -8.99 6.07
C ASN A 100 28.59 -8.24 5.30
N TRP A 101 27.87 -7.36 5.98
CA TRP A 101 26.78 -6.60 5.40
C TRP A 101 27.21 -5.71 4.22
N HIS A 102 28.37 -5.06 4.33
CA HIS A 102 28.92 -4.20 3.28
C HIS A 102 29.13 -4.98 1.97
N ASP A 103 29.57 -6.24 2.06
CA ASP A 103 29.86 -7.08 0.90
C ASP A 103 28.60 -7.43 0.08
N ILE A 104 27.43 -7.56 0.72
CA ILE A 104 26.26 -8.20 0.11
C ILE A 104 25.02 -7.33 -0.03
N ASN A 105 24.88 -6.27 0.77
CA ASN A 105 23.62 -5.53 0.88
C ASN A 105 23.17 -4.96 -0.48
N LEU A 106 21.86 -4.91 -0.69
CA LEU A 106 21.28 -4.45 -1.97
C LEU A 106 21.25 -2.92 -2.09
N TYR A 107 21.47 -2.18 -1.00
CA TYR A 107 21.43 -0.71 -0.97
C TYR A 107 22.61 -0.08 -1.71
N CYS A 108 23.84 -0.53 -1.43
CA CYS A 108 25.07 0.06 -1.97
C CYS A 108 25.67 -0.75 -3.12
N ASN A 109 25.34 -2.04 -3.24
CA ASN A 109 25.95 -2.89 -4.24
C ASN A 109 25.20 -2.92 -5.57
N THR A 110 25.92 -3.23 -6.65
CA THR A 110 25.35 -3.46 -7.98
C THR A 110 24.33 -4.60 -7.95
N ILE A 111 23.16 -4.37 -8.53
CA ILE A 111 22.09 -5.36 -8.72
C ILE A 111 21.94 -5.71 -10.20
N SER A 112 21.51 -6.93 -10.51
CA SER A 112 21.43 -7.42 -11.88
C SER A 112 20.37 -6.67 -12.70
N LYS A 113 20.81 -5.99 -13.76
CA LYS A 113 19.92 -5.28 -14.71
C LYS A 113 19.11 -6.25 -15.57
N SER A 114 19.74 -7.35 -16.02
CA SER A 114 19.07 -8.35 -16.88
C SER A 114 17.89 -9.02 -16.16
N LEU A 115 18.05 -9.39 -14.88
CA LEU A 115 16.95 -9.94 -14.07
C LEU A 115 15.85 -8.92 -13.82
N ALA A 116 16.19 -7.64 -13.65
CA ALA A 116 15.20 -6.59 -13.50
C ALA A 116 14.32 -6.46 -14.75
N VAL A 117 14.91 -6.52 -15.96
CA VAL A 117 14.16 -6.52 -17.23
C VAL A 117 13.27 -7.76 -17.34
N THR A 118 13.76 -8.95 -17.00
CA THR A 118 12.94 -10.17 -16.95
C THR A 118 11.77 -10.02 -15.97
N ALA A 119 12.00 -9.47 -14.78
CA ALA A 119 10.97 -9.30 -13.77
C ALA A 119 9.89 -8.30 -14.19
N LEU A 120 10.28 -7.21 -14.84
CA LEU A 120 9.37 -6.15 -15.29
C LEU A 120 8.62 -6.53 -16.59
N LEU A 121 9.30 -7.08 -17.59
CA LEU A 121 8.77 -7.20 -18.97
C LEU A 121 8.60 -8.65 -19.45
N GLY A 122 9.11 -9.63 -18.70
CA GLY A 122 9.05 -11.04 -19.05
C GLY A 122 10.00 -11.45 -20.18
N GLU A 123 11.05 -10.66 -20.43
CA GLU A 123 12.06 -10.98 -21.44
C GLU A 123 13.06 -12.02 -20.91
N SER A 124 13.52 -12.91 -21.78
CA SER A 124 14.48 -13.96 -21.43
C SER A 124 15.84 -13.38 -21.06
N LEU A 125 16.50 -13.96 -20.06
CA LEU A 125 17.87 -13.59 -19.71
C LEU A 125 18.81 -13.86 -20.88
N THR A 126 19.63 -12.87 -21.21
CA THR A 126 20.72 -12.99 -22.17
C THR A 126 22.07 -13.28 -21.51
N GLU A 127 22.23 -12.97 -20.20
CA GLU A 127 23.50 -13.10 -19.49
C GLU A 127 23.34 -13.66 -18.06
N HIS A 128 24.29 -14.52 -17.68
CA HIS A 128 24.41 -15.10 -16.34
C HIS A 128 25.37 -14.27 -15.48
N GLU A 129 24.91 -13.13 -14.98
CA GLU A 129 25.66 -12.34 -13.99
C GLU A 129 25.60 -12.97 -12.59
N LYS A 130 26.47 -12.52 -11.67
CA LYS A 130 26.35 -12.86 -10.25
C LYS A 130 24.93 -12.53 -9.76
N ILE A 131 24.29 -13.48 -9.09
CA ILE A 131 22.91 -13.39 -8.59
C ILE A 131 22.87 -12.45 -7.38
N ARG A 132 22.99 -11.15 -7.61
CA ARG A 132 22.65 -10.12 -6.63
C ARG A 132 21.43 -9.40 -7.16
N THR A 133 20.26 -9.79 -6.67
CA THR A 133 18.99 -9.25 -7.13
C THR A 133 17.98 -9.18 -5.99
N PRO A 134 17.22 -8.07 -5.87
CA PRO A 134 16.05 -8.04 -4.99
C PRO A 134 14.87 -8.83 -5.57
N GLU A 135 14.91 -9.24 -6.85
CA GLU A 135 13.71 -9.76 -7.51
C GLU A 135 13.22 -11.09 -6.94
N LEU A 136 14.08 -11.84 -6.25
CA LEU A 136 13.73 -13.07 -5.54
C LEU A 136 12.99 -12.82 -4.23
N THR A 137 12.94 -11.58 -3.74
CA THR A 137 12.32 -11.22 -2.46
C THR A 137 11.39 -10.00 -2.53
N THR A 138 11.36 -9.29 -3.66
CA THR A 138 10.37 -8.24 -3.94
C THR A 138 8.95 -8.83 -3.94
N GLN A 139 8.12 -8.36 -3.01
CA GLN A 139 6.77 -8.85 -2.75
C GLN A 139 5.69 -8.24 -3.67
N GLY A 140 4.54 -8.91 -3.72
CA GLY A 140 3.34 -8.51 -4.47
C GLY A 140 3.25 -9.13 -5.87
N ILE A 141 2.06 -9.03 -6.48
CA ILE A 141 1.69 -9.84 -7.64
C ILE A 141 2.02 -9.19 -9.00
N SER A 142 2.01 -7.85 -9.08
CA SER A 142 2.25 -7.14 -10.35
C SER A 142 3.65 -7.37 -10.91
N ALA A 143 3.81 -7.16 -12.21
CA ALA A 143 5.14 -7.07 -12.82
C ALA A 143 5.84 -5.82 -12.30
N LYS A 144 7.00 -6.02 -11.68
CA LYS A 144 7.79 -4.96 -11.04
C LYS A 144 9.25 -5.35 -10.95
N ALA A 145 10.14 -4.38 -10.85
CA ALA A 145 11.57 -4.60 -10.66
C ALA A 145 12.25 -3.39 -10.04
N TRP A 146 13.31 -3.62 -9.27
CA TRP A 146 14.19 -2.56 -8.80
C TRP A 146 15.29 -2.29 -9.81
N ILE A 147 15.46 -1.03 -10.16
CA ILE A 147 16.50 -0.58 -11.08
C ILE A 147 17.31 0.51 -10.37
N ARG A 148 18.63 0.33 -10.38
CA ARG A 148 19.56 1.35 -9.92
C ARG A 148 19.77 2.39 -11.02
N LYS A 149 19.55 3.65 -10.69
CA LYS A 149 19.90 4.81 -11.52
C LYS A 149 20.90 5.63 -10.74
N GLU A 150 22.14 5.68 -11.22
CA GLU A 150 23.25 6.29 -10.50
C GLU A 150 23.41 5.70 -9.09
N ASN A 151 23.16 6.49 -8.04
CA ASN A 151 23.24 6.07 -6.65
C ASN A 151 21.88 5.65 -6.06
N ASP A 152 20.77 5.98 -6.74
CA ASP A 152 19.42 5.78 -6.23
C ASP A 152 18.77 4.50 -6.78
N LEU A 153 17.84 3.96 -6.00
CA LEU A 153 17.05 2.78 -6.36
C LEU A 153 15.60 3.18 -6.56
N TYR A 154 15.04 2.70 -7.67
CA TYR A 154 13.65 2.95 -8.04
C TYR A 154 12.94 1.63 -8.28
N LEU A 155 11.71 1.51 -7.79
CA LEU A 155 10.81 0.42 -8.10
C LEU A 155 10.05 0.78 -9.38
N TYR A 156 10.31 0.07 -10.46
CA TYR A 156 9.53 0.13 -11.70
C TYR A 156 8.40 -0.88 -11.61
N LYS A 157 7.21 -0.50 -12.05
CA LYS A 157 6.00 -1.32 -12.01
C LYS A 157 5.22 -1.15 -13.31
N ILE A 158 4.62 -2.22 -13.81
CA ILE A 158 3.59 -2.13 -14.84
C ILE A 158 2.27 -1.85 -14.13
N GLY A 159 1.69 -0.68 -14.40
CA GLY A 159 0.48 -0.21 -13.76
C GLY A 159 0.29 1.29 -13.95
N ARG A 160 -0.95 1.74 -14.14
CA ARG A 160 -1.25 3.17 -14.32
C ARG A 160 -1.92 3.87 -13.12
N ARG A 161 -2.47 3.12 -12.17
CA ARG A 161 -3.35 3.66 -11.09
C ARG A 161 -2.60 4.38 -9.98
N GLU A 162 -1.32 4.05 -9.78
CA GLU A 162 -0.48 4.66 -8.74
C GLU A 162 -0.27 6.17 -8.95
N VAL A 163 -0.06 6.59 -10.19
CA VAL A 163 0.21 8.00 -10.54
C VAL A 163 -0.97 8.92 -10.21
N PRO A 164 -2.20 8.68 -10.67
CA PRO A 164 -3.33 9.52 -10.30
C PRO A 164 -3.65 9.44 -8.80
N ALA A 165 -3.43 8.29 -8.14
CA ALA A 165 -3.56 8.20 -6.69
C ALA A 165 -2.55 9.11 -5.98
N SER A 166 -1.29 9.11 -6.42
CA SER A 166 -0.25 10.00 -5.92
C SER A 166 -0.63 11.48 -6.09
N GLN A 167 -1.06 11.89 -7.29
CA GLN A 167 -1.51 13.26 -7.56
C GLN A 167 -2.68 13.71 -6.67
N ILE A 168 -3.63 12.82 -6.39
CA ILE A 168 -4.76 13.10 -5.50
C ILE A 168 -4.28 13.26 -4.05
N LEU A 169 -3.38 12.39 -3.59
CA LEU A 169 -2.85 12.46 -2.23
C LEU A 169 -1.96 13.69 -2.02
N ASP A 170 -1.23 14.13 -3.05
CA ASP A 170 -0.52 15.42 -3.06
C ASP A 170 -1.50 16.58 -2.85
N ALA A 171 -2.62 16.61 -3.58
CA ALA A 171 -3.64 17.65 -3.45
C ALA A 171 -4.32 17.66 -2.07
N LEU A 172 -4.31 16.53 -1.35
CA LEU A 172 -4.85 16.39 0.01
C LEU A 172 -3.79 16.60 1.11
N GLY A 173 -2.51 16.79 0.75
CA GLY A 173 -1.41 16.88 1.71
C GLY A 173 -1.22 15.61 2.55
N ILE A 174 -1.58 14.44 2.01
CA ILE A 174 -1.43 13.15 2.69
C ILE A 174 -0.09 12.53 2.27
N GLU A 175 0.76 12.20 3.25
CA GLU A 175 2.09 11.62 2.98
C GLU A 175 1.97 10.25 2.31
N HIS A 176 2.61 10.11 1.14
CA HIS A 176 2.59 8.89 0.35
C HIS A 176 3.88 8.74 -0.46
N VAL A 177 4.09 7.56 -1.03
CA VAL A 177 5.16 7.29 -1.98
C VAL A 177 4.77 7.86 -3.33
N ASN A 178 5.56 8.82 -3.83
CA ASN A 178 5.31 9.45 -5.11
C ASN A 178 5.57 8.48 -6.26
N TYR A 179 4.66 8.50 -7.24
CA TYR A 179 4.78 7.72 -8.48
C TYR A 179 4.78 8.62 -9.71
N TYR A 180 5.64 8.27 -10.66
CA TYR A 180 5.79 8.99 -11.92
C TYR A 180 5.71 8.02 -13.09
N VAL A 181 5.14 8.48 -14.21
CA VAL A 181 5.21 7.74 -15.48
C VAL A 181 6.65 7.77 -15.98
N VAL A 182 7.13 6.64 -16.49
CA VAL A 182 8.44 6.51 -17.14
C VAL A 182 8.25 6.69 -18.63
N GLU A 183 8.88 7.71 -19.21
CA GLU A 183 8.72 8.09 -20.61
C GLU A 183 10.07 8.43 -21.27
N GLY A 184 10.05 8.61 -22.60
CA GLY A 184 11.21 9.08 -23.36
C GLY A 184 12.39 8.10 -23.34
N GLU A 185 13.61 8.64 -23.22
CA GLU A 185 14.85 7.84 -23.23
C GLU A 185 14.90 6.85 -22.06
N GLU A 186 14.35 7.20 -20.91
CA GLU A 186 14.33 6.30 -19.75
C GLU A 186 13.48 5.05 -20.00
N LEU A 187 12.34 5.21 -20.70
CA LEU A 187 11.50 4.09 -21.10
C LEU A 187 12.23 3.19 -22.11
N LYS A 188 12.94 3.78 -23.08
CA LYS A 188 13.75 3.04 -24.07
C LYS A 188 14.91 2.26 -23.45
N GLU A 189 15.44 2.73 -22.31
CA GLU A 189 16.50 2.02 -21.58
C GLU A 189 16.02 0.73 -20.91
N VAL A 190 14.71 0.59 -20.68
CA VAL A 190 14.12 -0.54 -19.95
C VAL A 190 13.19 -1.40 -20.80
N ALA A 191 12.58 -0.85 -21.86
CA ALA A 191 11.61 -1.53 -22.71
C ALA A 191 11.91 -1.32 -24.21
N SER A 192 11.93 -2.41 -24.97
CA SER A 192 11.98 -2.39 -26.43
C SER A 192 10.73 -1.72 -27.03
N ASP A 193 10.83 -1.23 -28.27
CA ASP A 193 9.70 -0.57 -28.95
C ASP A 193 8.46 -1.48 -29.01
N ASP A 194 8.62 -2.76 -29.38
CA ASP A 194 7.54 -3.75 -29.37
C ASP A 194 6.88 -3.90 -27.99
N LYS A 195 7.67 -3.80 -26.90
CA LYS A 195 7.14 -3.88 -25.53
C LYS A 195 6.41 -2.61 -25.12
N GLN A 196 6.89 -1.44 -25.54
CA GLN A 196 6.20 -0.18 -25.31
C GLN A 196 4.83 -0.19 -25.98
N GLU A 197 4.76 -0.61 -27.25
CA GLU A 197 3.49 -0.77 -27.97
C GLU A 197 2.55 -1.76 -27.27
N GLN A 198 3.07 -2.90 -26.79
CA GLN A 198 2.28 -3.87 -26.04
C GLN A 198 1.70 -3.31 -24.73
N ILE A 199 2.50 -2.58 -23.96
CA ILE A 199 2.06 -1.95 -22.70
C ILE A 199 0.95 -0.94 -22.98
N GLU A 200 1.10 -0.14 -24.04
CA GLU A 200 0.10 0.84 -24.45
C GLU A 200 -1.21 0.18 -24.93
N LEU A 201 -1.12 -0.93 -25.68
CA LEU A 201 -2.30 -1.71 -26.09
C LEU A 201 -3.08 -2.30 -24.92
N TRP A 202 -2.41 -2.63 -23.81
CA TRP A 202 -3.07 -3.03 -22.56
C TRP A 202 -3.61 -1.86 -21.75
N ASN A 203 -3.47 -0.64 -22.27
CA ASN A 203 -3.84 0.59 -21.60
C ASN A 203 -3.10 0.73 -20.26
N GLU A 204 -1.87 0.22 -20.17
CA GLU A 204 -0.99 0.30 -19.00
C GLU A 204 0.16 1.29 -19.24
N LYS A 205 0.92 1.56 -18.18
CA LYS A 205 2.14 2.37 -18.23
C LYS A 205 3.24 1.70 -17.42
N VAL A 206 4.49 2.06 -17.72
CA VAL A 206 5.60 1.84 -16.80
C VAL A 206 5.61 3.03 -15.85
N VAL A 207 5.52 2.76 -14.55
CA VAL A 207 5.60 3.79 -13.51
C VAL A 207 6.74 3.47 -12.57
N LYS A 208 7.30 4.50 -11.92
CA LYS A 208 8.37 4.34 -10.95
C LYS A 208 8.13 5.10 -9.66
N SER A 209 8.67 4.56 -8.57
CA SER A 209 8.77 5.23 -7.28
C SER A 209 10.17 5.07 -6.69
N GLY A 210 10.59 6.01 -5.85
CA GLY A 210 11.88 5.95 -5.15
C GLY A 210 11.83 4.99 -3.96
N LEU A 211 12.97 4.37 -3.64
CA LEU A 211 13.14 3.57 -2.44
C LEU A 211 12.96 4.41 -1.17
N ILE A 212 12.12 3.96 -0.23
CA ILE A 212 11.86 4.65 1.04
C ILE A 212 12.59 4.06 2.25
N THR A 213 13.32 2.97 2.06
CA THR A 213 14.15 2.34 3.09
C THR A 213 15.62 2.67 2.87
N SER A 214 16.42 2.37 3.89
CA SER A 214 17.86 2.60 3.89
C SER A 214 18.53 1.67 4.89
N GLU A 215 19.85 1.75 4.96
CA GLU A 215 20.60 1.07 6.01
C GLU A 215 20.22 1.56 7.42
N GLU A 216 19.68 2.77 7.54
CA GLU A 216 19.25 3.39 8.79
C GLU A 216 17.80 3.04 9.15
N ARG A 217 16.96 2.67 8.18
CA ARG A 217 15.52 2.49 8.38
C ARG A 217 14.92 1.36 7.55
N SER A 218 14.25 0.42 8.23
CA SER A 218 13.50 -0.68 7.63
C SER A 218 11.99 -0.42 7.64
N LEU A 219 11.24 -1.12 6.78
CA LEU A 219 9.79 -1.26 6.86
C LEU A 219 9.41 -2.43 7.76
N VAL A 220 8.29 -2.27 8.45
CA VAL A 220 7.62 -3.31 9.23
C VAL A 220 6.17 -3.30 8.81
N THR A 221 5.67 -4.40 8.25
CA THR A 221 4.27 -4.49 7.84
C THR A 221 3.35 -4.42 9.06
N PHE A 222 2.11 -3.97 8.87
CA PHE A 222 1.12 -4.05 9.93
C PHE A 222 0.83 -5.51 10.34
N GLU A 223 1.00 -6.47 9.43
CA GLU A 223 0.94 -7.89 9.75
C GLU A 223 1.99 -8.32 10.79
N ASP A 224 3.26 -7.96 10.59
CA ASP A 224 4.32 -8.22 11.56
C ASP A 224 4.09 -7.47 12.88
N TYR A 225 3.64 -6.22 12.79
CA TYR A 225 3.31 -5.42 13.97
C TYR A 225 2.14 -6.00 14.78
N LYS A 226 1.16 -6.58 14.07
CA LYS A 226 0.03 -7.26 14.69
C LYS A 226 0.49 -8.47 15.51
N TYR A 227 1.31 -9.35 14.94
CA TYR A 227 1.89 -10.47 15.69
C TYR A 227 2.70 -10.00 16.91
N TYR A 228 3.47 -8.92 16.76
CA TYR A 228 4.20 -8.32 17.85
C TYR A 228 3.28 -7.85 19.00
N CYS A 229 2.22 -7.10 18.69
CA CYS A 229 1.26 -6.62 19.70
C CYS A 229 0.53 -7.77 20.40
N GLU A 230 0.05 -8.74 19.62
CA GLU A 230 -0.69 -9.90 20.13
C GLU A 230 0.18 -10.77 21.04
N SER A 231 1.47 -10.94 20.73
CA SER A 231 2.43 -11.65 21.60
C SER A 231 2.56 -11.02 22.99
N GLN A 232 2.21 -9.74 23.12
CA GLN A 232 2.24 -8.98 24.37
C GLN A 232 0.84 -8.77 24.97
N GLY A 233 -0.20 -9.40 24.41
CA GLY A 233 -1.59 -9.28 24.86
C GLY A 233 -2.20 -7.89 24.62
N ARG A 234 -1.76 -7.17 23.58
CA ARG A 234 -2.26 -5.83 23.23
C ARG A 234 -3.04 -5.85 21.93
N ASP A 235 -4.04 -4.97 21.81
CA ASP A 235 -4.77 -4.78 20.56
C ASP A 235 -3.93 -3.93 19.58
N PRO A 236 -3.65 -4.43 18.36
CA PRO A 236 -2.77 -3.75 17.41
C PRO A 236 -3.35 -2.42 16.88
N PHE A 237 -4.67 -2.27 16.80
CA PHE A 237 -5.31 -1.05 16.32
C PHE A 237 -5.33 0.03 17.41
N ASP A 238 -5.52 -0.35 18.67
CA ASP A 238 -5.35 0.59 19.78
C ASP A 238 -3.90 1.06 19.90
N GLU A 239 -2.93 0.16 19.72
CA GLU A 239 -1.51 0.52 19.78
C GLU A 239 -1.10 1.41 18.60
N ILE A 240 -1.60 1.19 17.37
CA ILE A 240 -1.28 2.06 16.24
C ILE A 240 -1.86 3.47 16.42
N LEU A 241 -3.08 3.58 16.96
CA LEU A 241 -3.70 4.87 17.28
C LEU A 241 -2.92 5.65 18.34
N LYS A 242 -2.28 4.97 19.30
CA LYS A 242 -1.41 5.61 20.30
C LYS A 242 -0.07 6.03 19.70
N LEU A 243 0.45 5.22 18.80
CA LEU A 243 1.77 5.40 18.21
C LEU A 243 1.76 6.53 17.17
N ASP A 244 0.82 6.50 16.22
CA ASP A 244 0.76 7.46 15.13
C ASP A 244 -0.68 7.69 14.63
N ARG A 245 -1.44 8.36 15.48
CA ARG A 245 -2.86 8.66 15.24
C ARG A 245 -3.10 9.38 13.93
N THR A 246 -2.32 10.43 13.65
CA THR A 246 -2.57 11.31 12.51
C THR A 246 -2.43 10.56 11.18
N HIS A 247 -1.32 9.85 10.95
CA HIS A 247 -1.11 9.13 9.70
C HIS A 247 -2.09 7.95 9.56
N TYR A 248 -2.45 7.29 10.68
CA TYR A 248 -3.42 6.21 10.66
C TYR A 248 -4.82 6.69 10.26
N LEU A 249 -5.26 7.85 10.76
CA LEU A 249 -6.54 8.46 10.38
C LEU A 249 -6.48 9.00 8.93
N GLN A 250 -5.34 9.57 8.49
CA GLN A 250 -5.15 10.01 7.11
C GLN A 250 -5.29 8.85 6.12
N MET A 251 -4.80 7.67 6.47
CA MET A 251 -5.00 6.45 5.68
C MET A 251 -6.47 6.12 5.47
N GLN A 252 -7.32 6.27 6.48
CA GLN A 252 -8.77 5.99 6.34
C GLN A 252 -9.42 6.95 5.34
N VAL A 253 -9.05 8.24 5.40
CA VAL A 253 -9.53 9.26 4.46
C VAL A 253 -9.02 8.96 3.05
N ALA A 254 -7.72 8.67 2.91
CA ALA A 254 -7.10 8.32 1.63
C ALA A 254 -7.76 7.10 0.97
N ASP A 255 -7.90 5.99 1.69
CA ASP A 255 -8.48 4.77 1.12
C ASP A 255 -9.94 4.96 0.73
N TYR A 256 -10.71 5.77 1.45
CA TYR A 256 -12.07 6.15 1.02
C TYR A 256 -12.07 7.02 -0.23
N ILE A 257 -11.29 8.11 -0.25
CA ILE A 257 -11.24 9.03 -1.39
C ILE A 257 -10.74 8.31 -2.64
N LEU A 258 -9.77 7.42 -2.52
CA LEU A 258 -9.27 6.60 -3.62
C LEU A 258 -10.17 5.39 -3.92
N ASN A 259 -11.10 5.03 -3.04
CA ASN A 259 -11.86 3.77 -3.09
C ASN A 259 -10.95 2.55 -3.23
N ASN A 260 -9.89 2.50 -2.41
CA ASN A 260 -8.91 1.45 -2.43
C ASN A 260 -9.48 0.17 -1.80
N MET A 261 -9.59 -0.89 -2.61
CA MET A 261 -10.16 -2.16 -2.15
C MET A 261 -9.12 -3.11 -1.55
N ASP A 262 -7.82 -2.80 -1.63
CA ASP A 262 -6.75 -3.74 -1.28
C ASP A 262 -5.68 -3.15 -0.33
N ARG A 263 -6.11 -2.37 0.68
CA ARG A 263 -5.25 -2.00 1.81
C ARG A 263 -5.11 -3.17 2.80
N HIS A 264 -4.59 -4.30 2.36
CA HIS A 264 -4.30 -5.41 3.25
C HIS A 264 -3.11 -5.10 4.18
N THR A 265 -2.90 -5.92 5.21
CA THR A 265 -1.92 -5.70 6.29
C THR A 265 -0.44 -5.67 5.86
N GLY A 266 -0.15 -5.98 4.60
CA GLY A 266 1.17 -5.89 3.99
C GLY A 266 1.45 -4.55 3.29
N ASN A 267 0.41 -3.77 2.99
CA ASN A 267 0.49 -2.53 2.19
C ASN A 267 0.56 -1.25 3.04
N TRP A 268 0.75 -1.40 4.35
CA TRP A 268 0.95 -0.33 5.30
C TRP A 268 1.61 -0.88 6.56
N GLY A 269 2.17 0.02 7.37
CA GLY A 269 2.89 -0.35 8.57
C GLY A 269 3.86 0.74 9.00
N LEU A 270 4.90 0.35 9.72
CA LEU A 270 5.78 1.24 10.46
C LEU A 270 7.16 1.31 9.83
N PHE A 271 7.87 2.38 10.14
CA PHE A 271 9.33 2.37 10.05
C PHE A 271 9.95 1.77 11.31
N MET A 272 11.12 1.15 11.16
CA MET A 272 11.98 0.72 12.26
C MET A 272 13.37 1.34 12.12
N ASP A 273 13.87 1.95 13.19
CA ASP A 273 15.26 2.41 13.29
C ASP A 273 16.19 1.19 13.37
N ASN A 274 17.07 1.03 12.40
CA ASN A 274 17.95 -0.13 12.28
C ASN A 274 19.08 -0.17 13.33
N ARG A 275 19.40 0.96 13.97
CA ARG A 275 20.42 0.99 15.02
C ARG A 275 19.88 0.48 16.35
N THR A 276 18.60 0.74 16.63
CA THR A 276 17.99 0.52 17.94
C THR A 276 16.91 -0.56 17.96
N GLY A 277 16.35 -0.89 16.79
CA GLY A 277 15.18 -1.74 16.65
C GLY A 277 13.86 -1.06 17.05
N ALA A 278 13.89 0.24 17.36
CA ALA A 278 12.71 0.98 17.79
C ALA A 278 11.72 1.15 16.63
N LEU A 279 10.44 0.87 16.90
CA LEU A 279 9.34 1.19 16.00
C LEU A 279 9.09 2.69 16.04
N MET A 280 9.08 3.29 14.86
CA MET A 280 8.84 4.71 14.64
C MET A 280 7.41 4.90 14.11
N ARG A 281 7.11 6.08 13.55
CA ARG A 281 5.85 6.41 12.89
C ARG A 281 5.48 5.46 11.72
N LEU A 282 4.23 5.56 11.26
CA LEU A 282 3.79 4.90 10.02
C LEU A 282 4.63 5.38 8.84
N HIS A 283 4.94 4.47 7.91
CA HIS A 283 5.57 4.85 6.66
C HIS A 283 4.56 5.50 5.71
N PRO A 284 5.00 6.29 4.70
CA PRO A 284 4.12 6.86 3.69
C PRO A 284 3.21 5.81 3.05
N LEU A 285 1.98 6.18 2.72
CA LEU A 285 1.06 5.29 2.00
C LEU A 285 1.67 4.86 0.65
N MET A 286 1.48 3.61 0.27
CA MET A 286 2.05 3.02 -0.95
C MET A 286 1.11 1.96 -1.53
N ASP A 287 1.38 1.44 -2.72
CA ASP A 287 0.60 0.33 -3.32
C ASP A 287 -0.90 0.66 -3.49
N HIS A 288 -1.16 1.65 -4.36
CA HIS A 288 -2.50 2.11 -4.75
C HIS A 288 -2.93 1.55 -6.11
N ASP A 289 -2.34 0.44 -6.58
CA ASP A 289 -2.70 -0.19 -7.84
C ASP A 289 -4.14 -0.75 -7.87
N HIS A 290 -4.75 -0.99 -6.72
CA HIS A 290 -6.16 -1.36 -6.57
C HIS A 290 -7.06 -0.17 -6.12
N ALA A 291 -6.58 1.07 -6.28
CA ALA A 291 -7.41 2.26 -6.16
C ALA A 291 -8.45 2.36 -7.30
N PHE A 292 -9.45 3.21 -7.12
CA PHE A 292 -10.54 3.53 -8.04
C PHE A 292 -11.38 2.29 -8.41
N ALA A 293 -11.67 1.46 -7.41
CA ALA A 293 -12.57 0.33 -7.57
C ALA A 293 -13.98 0.79 -7.97
N LYS A 294 -14.68 0.00 -8.79
CA LYS A 294 -16.06 0.29 -9.24
C LYS A 294 -17.13 -0.07 -8.19
N MET A 295 -16.75 -0.75 -7.11
CA MET A 295 -17.67 -1.18 -6.07
C MET A 295 -18.12 0.00 -5.20
N ASN A 296 -19.42 0.09 -4.94
CA ASN A 296 -20.01 1.18 -4.15
C ASN A 296 -19.82 1.02 -2.63
N LYS A 297 -19.72 -0.22 -2.14
CA LYS A 297 -19.58 -0.53 -0.71
C LYS A 297 -18.39 -1.47 -0.53
N ILE A 298 -17.32 -0.94 0.05
CA ILE A 298 -16.09 -1.65 0.39
C ILE A 298 -15.92 -1.57 1.90
N TYR A 299 -15.58 -2.70 2.52
CA TYR A 299 -15.26 -2.77 3.93
C TYR A 299 -13.79 -2.41 4.16
N SER A 300 -13.53 -1.63 5.20
CA SER A 300 -12.18 -1.29 5.61
C SER A 300 -11.47 -2.55 6.13
N GLN A 301 -10.27 -2.81 5.61
CA GLN A 301 -9.36 -3.84 6.10
C GLN A 301 -8.39 -3.32 7.17
N THR A 302 -8.43 -2.01 7.44
CA THR A 302 -7.47 -1.32 8.30
C THR A 302 -8.07 -0.88 9.62
N THR A 303 -9.26 -1.38 9.98
CA THR A 303 -9.94 -1.05 11.24
C THR A 303 -10.23 -2.31 12.05
N GLY A 304 -10.18 -2.20 13.38
CA GLY A 304 -10.50 -3.31 14.29
C GLY A 304 -12.00 -3.63 14.39
N ARG A 305 -12.87 -2.80 13.80
CA ARG A 305 -14.32 -2.99 13.80
C ARG A 305 -14.81 -3.18 12.36
N HIS A 306 -15.90 -3.92 12.20
CA HIS A 306 -16.51 -4.10 10.89
C HIS A 306 -17.19 -2.81 10.43
N MET A 307 -16.55 -2.09 9.50
CA MET A 307 -17.07 -0.83 8.95
C MET A 307 -16.67 -0.65 7.48
N THR A 308 -17.40 0.20 6.77
CA THR A 308 -17.08 0.59 5.39
C THR A 308 -15.94 1.60 5.34
N LEU A 309 -15.31 1.76 4.17
CA LEU A 309 -14.34 2.84 3.96
C LEU A 309 -14.95 4.23 4.24
N GLN A 310 -16.22 4.45 3.85
CA GLN A 310 -16.91 5.71 4.10
C GLN A 310 -17.05 5.98 5.60
N GLU A 311 -17.46 4.96 6.37
CA GLU A 311 -17.62 5.08 7.81
C GLU A 311 -16.30 5.37 8.50
N ALA A 312 -15.25 4.63 8.16
CA ALA A 312 -13.91 4.84 8.68
C ALA A 312 -13.41 6.27 8.37
N ALA A 313 -13.61 6.74 7.14
CA ALA A 313 -13.21 8.08 6.73
C ALA A 313 -14.02 9.18 7.41
N VAL A 314 -15.33 9.02 7.60
CA VAL A 314 -16.15 10.02 8.32
C VAL A 314 -15.69 10.13 9.77
N ILE A 315 -15.45 9.01 10.45
CA ILE A 315 -14.92 8.98 11.82
C ILE A 315 -13.55 9.67 11.85
N ALA A 316 -12.63 9.27 10.97
CA ALA A 316 -11.29 9.85 10.91
C ALA A 316 -11.29 11.35 10.62
N GLN A 317 -12.10 11.78 9.64
CA GLN A 317 -12.17 13.17 9.22
C GLN A 317 -12.86 14.07 10.26
N SER A 318 -13.79 13.54 11.06
CA SER A 318 -14.39 14.29 12.19
C SER A 318 -13.42 14.66 13.29
N GLU A 319 -12.23 14.05 13.27
CA GLU A 319 -11.15 14.37 14.19
C GLU A 319 -10.01 15.12 13.50
N LEU A 320 -9.64 14.72 12.28
CA LEU A 320 -8.52 15.34 11.56
C LEU A 320 -8.86 16.72 11.02
N HIS A 321 -10.09 16.91 10.53
CA HIS A 321 -10.51 18.09 9.77
C HIS A 321 -9.52 18.48 8.66
N LEU A 322 -8.99 17.48 7.92
CA LEU A 322 -8.14 17.73 6.74
C LEU A 322 -8.86 18.64 5.73
N ASP A 323 -8.11 19.55 5.11
CA ASP A 323 -8.66 20.31 3.99
C ASP A 323 -8.77 19.42 2.75
N VAL A 324 -10.00 19.23 2.28
CA VAL A 324 -10.28 18.45 1.06
C VAL A 324 -10.59 19.35 -0.14
N SER A 325 -10.47 20.68 0.00
CA SER A 325 -10.79 21.62 -1.09
C SER A 325 -9.87 21.42 -2.30
N GLY A 326 -8.61 21.05 -2.06
CA GLY A 326 -7.62 20.77 -3.11
C GLY A 326 -8.07 19.70 -4.11
N LEU A 327 -8.97 18.80 -3.71
CA LEU A 327 -9.57 17.81 -4.61
C LEU A 327 -10.48 18.42 -5.68
N PHE A 328 -11.15 19.53 -5.36
CA PHE A 328 -12.08 20.20 -6.26
C PHE A 328 -11.37 21.25 -7.13
N ASP A 329 -10.25 21.78 -6.64
CA ASP A 329 -9.45 22.78 -7.32
C ASP A 329 -8.44 22.17 -8.30
N MET A 330 -8.08 20.90 -8.12
CA MET A 330 -7.14 20.21 -9.00
C MET A 330 -7.76 19.81 -10.35
N GLU A 331 -6.94 19.80 -11.39
CA GLU A 331 -7.32 19.22 -12.67
C GLU A 331 -7.44 17.70 -12.57
N LYS A 332 -8.34 17.12 -13.39
CA LYS A 332 -8.49 15.66 -13.48
C LYS A 332 -7.15 15.03 -13.88
N PRO A 333 -6.63 14.05 -13.10
CA PRO A 333 -5.49 13.25 -13.53
C PRO A 333 -5.68 12.65 -14.92
N GLU A 334 -4.67 12.77 -15.78
CA GLU A 334 -4.73 12.32 -17.18
C GLU A 334 -5.07 10.83 -17.29
N LEU A 335 -4.47 10.02 -16.40
CA LEU A 335 -4.62 8.56 -16.41
C LEU A 335 -5.96 8.06 -15.86
N LEU A 336 -6.83 8.93 -15.33
CA LEU A 336 -8.19 8.56 -14.92
C LEU A 336 -9.19 8.80 -16.05
N THR A 337 -10.19 7.92 -16.14
CA THR A 337 -11.41 8.20 -16.90
C THR A 337 -12.20 9.33 -16.23
N GLN A 338 -13.10 9.97 -16.99
CA GLN A 338 -14.00 10.97 -16.40
C GLN A 338 -14.88 10.35 -15.31
N GLU A 339 -15.38 9.13 -15.52
CA GLU A 339 -16.19 8.41 -14.54
C GLU A 339 -15.44 8.18 -13.22
N GLU A 340 -14.19 7.71 -13.26
CA GLU A 340 -13.37 7.49 -12.07
C GLU A 340 -13.13 8.80 -11.31
N TRP A 341 -12.89 9.90 -12.05
CA TRP A 341 -12.69 11.22 -11.45
C TRP A 341 -13.96 11.78 -10.80
N ASP A 342 -15.10 11.67 -11.48
CA ASP A 342 -16.39 12.10 -10.93
C ASP A 342 -16.69 11.36 -9.61
N GLN A 343 -16.33 10.08 -9.52
CA GLN A 343 -16.49 9.31 -8.29
C GLN A 343 -15.54 9.78 -7.18
N VAL A 344 -14.30 10.17 -7.50
CA VAL A 344 -13.36 10.78 -6.54
C VAL A 344 -13.93 12.07 -5.97
N GLN A 345 -14.37 12.98 -6.84
CA GLN A 345 -14.99 14.23 -6.40
C GLN A 345 -16.27 13.98 -5.60
N ALA A 346 -17.08 12.99 -5.99
CA ALA A 346 -18.29 12.62 -5.25
C ALA A 346 -18.00 12.12 -3.83
N ARG A 347 -16.91 11.37 -3.62
CA ARG A 347 -16.46 10.91 -2.29
C ARG A 347 -15.96 12.07 -1.44
N GLY A 348 -15.18 12.99 -2.00
CA GLY A 348 -14.78 14.22 -1.32
C GLY A 348 -15.98 15.05 -0.88
N ALA A 349 -16.95 15.25 -1.77
CA ALA A 349 -18.17 15.99 -1.47
C ALA A 349 -19.05 15.26 -0.44
N ALA A 350 -19.07 13.92 -0.46
CA ALA A 350 -19.76 13.13 0.56
C ALA A 350 -19.13 13.31 1.93
N LEU A 351 -17.80 13.33 2.02
CA LEU A 351 -17.09 13.54 3.27
C LEU A 351 -17.42 14.91 3.88
N GLN A 352 -17.39 15.99 3.08
CA GLN A 352 -17.78 17.34 3.52
C GLN A 352 -19.23 17.42 4.04
N ARG A 353 -20.15 16.60 3.49
CA ARG A 353 -21.56 16.57 3.93
C ARG A 353 -21.77 15.72 5.17
N LEU A 354 -21.11 14.58 5.28
CA LEU A 354 -21.38 13.58 6.32
C LEU A 354 -20.68 13.89 7.64
N VAL A 355 -19.50 14.51 7.61
CA VAL A 355 -18.71 14.79 8.81
C VAL A 355 -19.45 15.73 9.79
N PRO A 356 -20.02 16.88 9.37
CA PRO A 356 -20.77 17.74 10.29
C PRO A 356 -21.99 17.06 10.93
N ILE A 357 -22.67 16.19 10.16
CA ILE A 357 -23.81 15.41 10.66
C ILE A 357 -23.34 14.45 11.75
N TYR A 358 -22.23 13.75 11.51
CA TYR A 358 -21.65 12.83 12.48
C TYR A 358 -21.19 13.55 13.77
N GLU A 359 -20.56 14.72 13.65
CA GLU A 359 -20.14 15.54 14.79
C GLU A 359 -21.32 16.09 15.62
N GLU A 360 -22.45 16.40 14.99
CA GLU A 360 -23.68 16.75 15.70
C GLU A 360 -24.20 15.57 16.53
N PHE A 361 -24.22 14.37 15.95
CA PHE A 361 -24.60 13.15 16.69
C PHE A 361 -23.72 12.85 17.89
N LEU A 362 -22.40 13.02 17.75
CA LEU A 362 -21.46 12.83 18.87
C LEU A 362 -21.75 13.80 20.01
N ARG A 363 -22.15 15.05 19.71
CA ARG A 363 -22.50 16.06 20.72
C ARG A 363 -23.81 15.74 21.44
N GLU A 364 -24.75 15.07 20.78
CA GLU A 364 -26.04 14.67 21.37
C GLU A 364 -25.96 13.44 22.28
N GLY A 365 -24.78 12.83 22.45
CA GLY A 365 -24.57 11.69 23.35
C GLY A 365 -25.30 10.41 22.89
N SER A 366 -25.64 10.32 21.61
CA SER A 366 -26.28 9.14 21.02
C SER A 366 -25.23 8.07 20.74
N ASP A 367 -25.48 6.81 21.15
CA ASP A 367 -24.71 5.66 20.68
C ASP A 367 -24.95 5.51 19.17
N VAL A 368 -24.01 6.01 18.36
CA VAL A 368 -24.18 6.04 16.90
C VAL A 368 -24.06 4.62 16.34
N ASN A 369 -25.20 3.98 16.07
CA ASN A 369 -25.26 2.88 15.12
C ASN A 369 -25.26 3.48 13.71
N ILE A 370 -24.16 3.24 13.00
CA ILE A 370 -23.87 3.67 11.63
C ILE A 370 -25.00 3.40 10.61
N GLU A 371 -25.85 2.40 10.85
CA GLU A 371 -27.08 2.17 10.07
C GLU A 371 -28.00 3.41 9.98
N MET A 372 -27.90 4.32 10.96
CA MET A 372 -28.65 5.56 11.01
C MET A 372 -28.05 6.64 10.09
N LEU A 373 -26.72 6.67 9.91
CA LEU A 373 -26.02 7.57 8.98
C LEU A 373 -26.36 7.22 7.52
N GLU A 374 -26.38 5.94 7.16
CA GLU A 374 -26.79 5.48 5.83
C GLU A 374 -28.27 5.81 5.53
N LYS A 375 -29.16 5.72 6.54
CA LYS A 375 -30.56 6.13 6.39
C LYS A 375 -30.68 7.64 6.22
N MET A 376 -29.85 8.42 6.91
CA MET A 376 -29.90 9.88 6.84
C MET A 376 -29.31 10.44 5.55
N ASP A 377 -28.22 9.89 5.00
CA ASP A 377 -27.73 10.27 3.66
C ASP A 377 -28.82 10.08 2.59
N ARG A 378 -29.63 9.01 2.70
CA ARG A 378 -30.81 8.83 1.84
C ARG A 378 -31.84 9.94 2.08
N TRP A 379 -32.09 10.34 3.32
CA TRP A 379 -32.98 11.46 3.65
C TRP A 379 -32.44 12.82 3.15
N THR A 380 -31.15 13.13 3.28
CA THR A 380 -30.55 14.36 2.75
C THR A 380 -30.57 14.40 1.23
N LYS A 381 -30.34 13.26 0.56
CA LYS A 381 -30.52 13.12 -0.90
C LYS A 381 -31.98 13.29 -1.33
N LEU A 382 -32.95 12.80 -0.54
CA LEU A 382 -34.38 13.00 -0.75
C LEU A 382 -34.80 14.46 -0.54
N LEU A 383 -34.25 15.14 0.48
CA LEU A 383 -34.47 16.57 0.74
C LEU A 383 -33.90 17.44 -0.37
N HIS A 384 -32.67 17.18 -0.85
CA HIS A 384 -32.09 17.90 -1.99
C HIS A 384 -32.86 17.67 -3.30
N ARG A 385 -33.41 16.45 -3.50
CA ARG A 385 -34.35 16.19 -4.61
C ARG A 385 -35.67 16.94 -4.46
N LYS A 386 -36.23 17.05 -3.25
CA LYS A 386 -37.46 17.81 -3.00
C LYS A 386 -37.26 19.32 -3.16
N ILE A 387 -36.10 19.86 -2.77
CA ILE A 387 -35.75 21.28 -2.95
C ILE A 387 -35.61 21.62 -4.44
N LYS A 388 -35.01 20.73 -5.25
CA LYS A 388 -34.99 20.89 -6.72
C LYS A 388 -36.37 20.75 -7.38
N VAL A 389 -37.31 20.05 -6.77
CA VAL A 389 -38.70 19.95 -7.27
C VAL A 389 -39.53 21.17 -6.85
N SER A 390 -39.27 21.78 -5.69
CA SER A 390 -39.93 23.03 -5.29
C SER A 390 -39.47 24.25 -6.10
N GLU A 391 -38.23 24.26 -6.61
CA GLU A 391 -37.76 25.31 -7.54
C GLU A 391 -38.26 25.12 -9.00
N PHE A 392 -38.93 24.00 -9.29
CA PHE A 392 -39.58 23.76 -10.59
C PHE A 392 -41.11 24.00 -10.57
N GLN A 393 -41.70 24.36 -9.42
CA GLN A 393 -43.12 24.67 -9.31
C GLN A 393 -43.47 26.17 -9.34
N GLU A 394 -42.49 27.07 -9.46
CA GLU A 394 -42.76 28.51 -9.68
C GLU A 394 -42.70 28.95 -11.16
N LEU A 395 -42.46 28.03 -12.10
CA LEU A 395 -42.52 28.32 -13.55
C LEU A 395 -43.72 27.73 -14.29
N SER A 396 -44.71 27.15 -13.59
CA SER A 396 -45.98 26.69 -14.20
C SER A 396 -47.24 27.35 -13.66
N ALA A 397 -47.13 28.45 -12.90
CA ALA A 397 -48.29 29.19 -12.37
C ALA A 397 -48.57 30.51 -13.12
N ALA A 398 -48.02 30.71 -14.33
CA ALA A 398 -48.23 31.91 -15.14
C ALA A 398 -49.12 31.73 -16.39
N GLU A 399 -49.69 30.55 -16.65
CA GLU A 399 -50.49 30.30 -17.87
C GLU A 399 -51.90 29.73 -17.61
N THR A 400 -52.56 30.08 -16.51
CA THR A 400 -53.98 29.71 -16.32
C THR A 400 -54.80 30.79 -15.61
N ALA A 401 -54.66 32.03 -16.07
CA ALA A 401 -55.53 33.14 -15.68
C ALA A 401 -56.10 33.89 -16.91
N GLU A 402 -56.57 33.15 -17.93
CA GLU A 402 -57.46 33.67 -18.96
C GLU A 402 -58.45 32.57 -19.36
N SER A 403 -59.62 32.54 -18.72
CA SER A 403 -60.92 32.14 -19.33
C SER A 403 -62.01 31.82 -18.30
N ILE A 404 -62.31 32.71 -17.34
CA ILE A 404 -63.67 32.74 -16.76
C ILE A 404 -64.15 34.18 -16.61
N GLY A 405 -64.83 34.65 -17.65
CA GLY A 405 -65.76 35.80 -17.63
C GLY A 405 -66.68 35.63 -18.84
N THR A 406 -67.81 34.95 -18.70
CA THR A 406 -69.18 35.49 -18.67
C THR A 406 -70.07 34.30 -19.11
N GLY A 407 -71.29 34.04 -18.67
CA GLY A 407 -72.25 34.70 -17.82
C GLY A 407 -73.61 34.01 -18.04
N LEU A 408 -74.44 33.98 -16.97
CA LEU A 408 -75.92 34.06 -16.99
C LEU A 408 -76.74 33.07 -17.85
N CYS A 409 -77.37 32.08 -17.22
CA CYS A 409 -78.79 32.07 -16.80
C CYS A 409 -79.15 30.69 -16.24
#